data_AF-A0A0P6VZE5-F1
#
_entry.id   AF-A0A0P6VZE5-F1
#
_cell.length_a   1.000
_cell.length_b   1.000
_cell.length_c   1.000
_cell.angle_alpha   90.00
_cell.angle_beta   90.00
_cell.angle_gamma   90.00
#
_symmetry.space_group_name_H-M   'P 1'
#
loop_
_entity.id
_entity.type
_entity.pdbx_description
1 polymer ?
#
loop_
_entity_poly.entity_id
_entity_poly.type
_entity_poly.pdbx_seq_one_letter_code
_entity_poly.pdbx_strand_id
1 'polypeptide(L)'
;MSDVFWSSTFGAIYQPLEADPVIEQAGIIQSTPGQDLTAYTDSNTNTTVLDGYNQPYFLLPGADDGIDSPALVAQTDQLFPVFDGVTAPPPAISTPPDGFTDSPGTLDPEDFLSWHSWWQMQYIANNKDSLASAANPWVTIGNSTDGTITAILLDGKTKAGVVEQMQKNDFARLSKVDQEAIAVLPAFAGTTSANGTAGLAFRLGLIPYVGATISYTGPTGTTVTPHVETPEEARQALADMATSYKSFMQGTSGTALTDEICKVFRDEIDNWAMGHTDTTVTPAKTYTGRLENSGIFSFTEFKKALDEILTRFKRVQTFAQSVTPTELLDTSADDDGNVISTSTGYYYNVSSLDSGAAVARGLAKFVEQERRILALDNAKLELVKDGKLKNKKLDVPNLIFLLQLNYNLMDEAKVTADTEEINQQNVLLQVYGQMQQMVNNAIKMFDATEQEEDRTINGTDSGDEKITAVTNANTKLLISMFDQTLATNGAGANGTIALHPIEKLRGIQRPLHEIIEPKDVEHLVILNNMVIPGTGGDEFKEWRRGQWDSYNTNLSNAVNLINQENQVKMNDINSLSKQKDRHFDLANGALSKMFDTIQSIARATGN
;
A
#
# COMPACT_ATOMS: atom_id res chain seq x y z
N MET A 1 -64.04 -8.83 1.96
CA MET A 1 -63.57 -8.13 0.76
C MET A 1 -62.14 -7.66 1.08
N SER A 2 -61.20 -8.58 1.27
CA SER A 2 -60.38 -9.29 0.26
C SER A 2 -59.44 -8.36 -0.50
N ASP A 3 -58.21 -8.29 0.03
CA ASP A 3 -56.91 -8.16 -0.62
C ASP A 3 -56.57 -6.97 -1.52
N VAL A 4 -55.24 -6.80 -1.63
CA VAL A 4 -54.43 -6.00 -2.57
C VAL A 4 -53.93 -4.65 -2.02
N PHE A 5 -52.70 -4.64 -1.47
CA PHE A 5 -51.52 -3.99 -2.06
C PHE A 5 -50.32 -3.96 -1.08
N TRP A 6 -49.45 -4.97 -1.20
CA TRP A 6 -48.01 -4.89 -0.89
C TRP A 6 -47.32 -5.73 -1.96
N SER A 7 -46.49 -5.11 -2.82
CA SER A 7 -45.41 -5.73 -3.62
C SER A 7 -45.00 -4.83 -4.80
N SER A 8 -43.69 -4.75 -5.05
CA SER A 8 -42.94 -4.06 -6.13
C SER A 8 -42.85 -2.52 -5.97
N THR A 9 -41.66 -1.90 -5.88
CA THR A 9 -40.61 -1.94 -6.91
C THR A 9 -39.26 -1.49 -6.32
N PHE A 10 -38.41 -2.44 -5.90
CA PHE A 10 -36.95 -2.24 -5.89
C PHE A 10 -36.44 -2.89 -7.19
N GLY A 11 -36.28 -2.08 -8.22
CA GLY A 11 -35.85 -2.53 -9.53
C GLY A 11 -35.31 -1.36 -10.35
N ALA A 12 -34.01 -1.42 -10.64
CA ALA A 12 -33.31 -0.70 -11.70
C ALA A 12 -33.19 0.83 -11.59
N ILE A 13 -32.08 1.30 -11.02
CA ILE A 13 -31.26 2.35 -11.66
C ILE A 13 -29.79 1.91 -11.57
N TYR A 14 -29.46 0.84 -12.30
CA TYR A 14 -28.11 0.64 -12.83
C TYR A 14 -28.21 1.03 -14.31
N GLN A 15 -27.89 2.28 -14.63
CA GLN A 15 -27.47 2.59 -16.00
C GLN A 15 -26.02 2.12 -16.10
N PRO A 16 -25.66 1.24 -17.05
CA PRO A 16 -24.26 1.08 -17.40
C PRO A 16 -23.79 2.45 -17.91
N LEU A 17 -22.83 3.07 -17.21
CA LEU A 17 -22.06 4.14 -17.82
C LEU A 17 -21.44 3.56 -19.08
N GLU A 18 -21.78 4.17 -20.21
CA GLU A 18 -21.18 3.88 -21.51
C GLU A 18 -19.66 3.89 -21.35
N ALA A 19 -19.03 2.85 -21.89
CA ALA A 19 -17.59 2.69 -21.88
C ALA A 19 -16.93 3.94 -22.49
N ASP A 20 -15.96 4.49 -21.77
CA ASP A 20 -15.07 5.53 -22.27
C ASP A 20 -14.38 5.02 -23.56
N PRO A 21 -14.58 5.66 -24.73
CA PRO A 21 -14.09 5.16 -26.01
C PRO A 21 -12.54 5.16 -26.14
N VAL A 22 -11.82 5.63 -25.12
CA VAL A 22 -10.35 5.59 -25.09
C VAL A 22 -9.80 4.19 -24.80
N ILE A 23 -10.60 3.27 -24.24
CA ILE A 23 -10.12 1.94 -23.81
C ILE A 23 -10.13 0.90 -24.96
N GLU A 24 -10.91 1.09 -26.03
CA GLU A 24 -10.93 0.12 -27.15
C GLU A 24 -9.71 0.19 -28.09
N GLN A 25 -8.87 1.22 -28.00
CA GLN A 25 -7.65 1.32 -28.82
C GLN A 25 -6.42 0.65 -28.21
N ALA A 26 -6.47 0.23 -26.95
CA ALA A 26 -5.45 -0.63 -26.35
C ALA A 26 -5.99 -2.07 -26.31
N GLY A 27 -5.70 -2.86 -27.34
CA GLY A 27 -6.28 -4.20 -27.60
C GLY A 27 -6.17 -5.25 -26.46
N ILE A 28 -6.96 -5.06 -25.41
CA ILE A 28 -7.25 -6.00 -24.33
C ILE A 28 -8.60 -6.63 -24.68
N ILE A 29 -8.54 -7.78 -25.35
CA ILE A 29 -9.70 -8.63 -25.56
C ILE A 29 -9.95 -9.38 -24.25
N GLN A 30 -11.16 -9.21 -23.69
CA GLN A 30 -11.71 -10.09 -22.68
C GLN A 30 -11.73 -11.53 -23.23
N SER A 31 -10.94 -12.43 -22.66
CA SER A 31 -11.03 -13.86 -23.00
C SER A 31 -12.23 -14.46 -22.26
N THR A 32 -13.13 -15.05 -23.02
CA THR A 32 -14.27 -15.84 -22.53
C THR A 32 -13.74 -17.12 -21.87
N PRO A 33 -14.25 -17.56 -20.70
CA PRO A 33 -13.80 -18.80 -20.08
C PRO A 33 -14.37 -20.01 -20.85
N GLY A 34 -13.52 -20.92 -21.36
CA GLY A 34 -13.98 -22.25 -21.77
C GLY A 34 -13.40 -22.90 -23.03
N GLN A 35 -12.14 -22.65 -23.42
CA GLN A 35 -11.46 -23.50 -24.41
C GLN A 35 -10.17 -24.10 -23.84
N ASP A 36 -10.26 -25.40 -23.61
CA ASP A 36 -9.21 -26.33 -23.21
C ASP A 36 -8.19 -26.48 -24.35
N LEU A 37 -6.95 -26.05 -24.14
CA LEU A 37 -5.84 -26.21 -25.09
C LEU A 37 -4.86 -27.22 -24.50
N THR A 38 -5.04 -28.47 -24.90
CA THR A 38 -4.17 -29.61 -24.58
C THR A 38 -2.72 -29.33 -24.97
N ALA A 39 -1.81 -29.59 -24.03
CA ALA A 39 -0.37 -29.37 -24.13
C ALA A 39 0.28 -30.18 -25.28
N TYR A 40 1.15 -29.52 -26.03
CA TYR A 40 2.15 -30.15 -26.89
C TYR A 40 3.43 -30.36 -26.07
N THR A 41 3.82 -31.61 -25.86
CA THR A 41 5.08 -31.99 -25.18
C THR A 41 6.08 -32.39 -26.27
N ASP A 42 7.17 -31.63 -26.42
CA ASP A 42 8.35 -32.09 -27.15
C ASP A 42 9.28 -32.84 -26.18
N SER A 43 9.65 -34.06 -26.54
CA SER A 43 10.31 -35.03 -25.69
C SER A 43 11.83 -35.14 -25.88
N ASN A 44 12.49 -34.20 -26.56
CA ASN A 44 13.81 -34.49 -27.15
C ASN A 44 15.04 -33.64 -26.77
N THR A 45 15.07 -32.91 -25.65
CA THR A 45 16.34 -32.32 -25.16
C THR A 45 16.53 -32.45 -23.65
N ASN A 46 17.25 -33.51 -23.27
CA ASN A 46 17.74 -33.77 -21.92
C ASN A 46 19.00 -32.93 -21.62
N THR A 47 18.85 -31.61 -21.61
CA THR A 47 19.90 -30.66 -21.17
C THR A 47 19.29 -29.69 -20.17
N THR A 48 19.64 -29.88 -18.90
CA THR A 48 19.39 -28.92 -17.82
C THR A 48 20.26 -27.68 -18.03
N VAL A 49 19.69 -26.66 -18.68
CA VAL A 49 20.17 -25.28 -18.64
C VAL A 49 19.33 -24.55 -17.59
N LEU A 50 19.71 -24.73 -16.33
CA LEU A 50 19.14 -24.06 -15.17
C LEU A 50 20.29 -23.29 -14.53
N ASP A 51 20.43 -22.01 -14.90
CA ASP A 51 21.04 -20.95 -14.06
C ASP A 51 21.14 -19.57 -14.76
N GLY A 52 20.79 -19.43 -16.05
CA GLY A 52 20.90 -18.15 -16.78
C GLY A 52 19.76 -17.13 -16.61
N TYR A 53 18.72 -17.39 -15.80
CA TYR A 53 17.43 -16.65 -15.92
C TYR A 53 17.17 -15.50 -14.93
N ASN A 54 18.13 -15.09 -14.09
CA ASN A 54 17.84 -14.13 -13.01
C ASN A 54 18.24 -12.67 -13.26
N GLN A 55 18.57 -12.30 -14.50
CA GLN A 55 18.91 -10.91 -14.83
C GLN A 55 18.20 -10.45 -16.11
N PRO A 56 17.21 -9.52 -16.04
CA PRO A 56 16.40 -9.13 -17.20
C PRO A 56 17.20 -8.47 -18.33
N TYR A 57 18.45 -8.07 -18.09
CA TYR A 57 19.37 -7.60 -19.13
C TYR A 57 20.12 -8.71 -19.88
N PHE A 58 20.04 -9.97 -19.45
CA PHE A 58 20.55 -11.10 -20.23
C PHE A 58 19.63 -11.50 -21.40
N LEU A 59 18.44 -10.90 -21.48
CA LEU A 59 17.46 -11.16 -22.55
C LEU A 59 17.48 -10.07 -23.65
N LEU A 60 18.34 -9.06 -23.55
CA LEU A 60 18.49 -7.99 -24.54
C LEU A 60 19.05 -8.57 -25.86
N PRO A 61 18.64 -8.09 -27.05
CA PRO A 61 19.40 -8.32 -28.27
C PRO A 61 20.81 -7.71 -28.10
N GLY A 62 21.83 -8.56 -27.96
CA GLY A 62 23.19 -8.16 -27.57
C GLY A 62 23.67 -8.71 -26.22
N ALA A 63 22.79 -9.30 -25.41
CA ALA A 63 23.18 -10.22 -24.35
C ALA A 63 23.39 -11.63 -24.93
N ASP A 64 24.10 -12.50 -24.21
CA ASP A 64 24.72 -13.73 -24.73
C ASP A 64 23.84 -14.62 -25.64
N ASP A 65 22.51 -14.62 -25.45
CA ASP A 65 21.56 -15.38 -26.28
C ASP A 65 21.13 -14.68 -27.60
N GLY A 66 21.56 -13.44 -27.84
CA GLY A 66 21.19 -12.61 -29.00
C GLY A 66 22.33 -12.34 -29.98
N ILE A 67 23.56 -12.74 -29.64
CA ILE A 67 24.75 -12.66 -30.50
C ILE A 67 25.08 -14.09 -30.97
N ASP A 68 24.19 -14.69 -31.76
CA ASP A 68 24.37 -16.04 -32.33
C ASP A 68 25.41 -16.10 -33.47
N SER A 69 26.41 -15.21 -33.45
CA SER A 69 27.62 -15.40 -34.24
C SER A 69 28.77 -15.69 -33.27
N PRO A 70 29.22 -16.96 -33.18
CA PRO A 70 30.46 -17.31 -32.50
C PRO A 70 31.65 -16.42 -32.89
N ALA A 71 31.61 -15.82 -34.08
CA ALA A 71 32.62 -14.86 -34.53
C ALA A 71 32.51 -13.49 -33.85
N LEU A 72 31.31 -13.00 -33.52
CA LEU A 72 31.14 -11.77 -32.75
C LEU A 72 31.49 -12.00 -31.27
N VAL A 73 31.14 -13.14 -30.68
CA VAL A 73 31.59 -13.49 -29.33
C VAL A 73 33.12 -13.55 -29.29
N ALA A 74 33.76 -14.26 -30.23
CA ALA A 74 35.21 -14.32 -30.31
C ALA A 74 35.88 -12.95 -30.58
N GLN A 75 35.23 -12.07 -31.35
CA GLN A 75 35.72 -10.70 -31.57
C GLN A 75 35.54 -9.81 -30.34
N THR A 76 34.41 -9.93 -29.63
CA THR A 76 34.16 -9.25 -28.36
C THR A 76 35.15 -9.72 -27.31
N ASP A 77 35.42 -11.03 -27.21
CA ASP A 77 36.43 -11.60 -26.32
C ASP A 77 37.85 -11.15 -26.70
N GLN A 78 38.14 -10.91 -27.98
CA GLN A 78 39.42 -10.33 -28.41
C GLN A 78 39.54 -8.83 -28.07
N LEU A 79 38.45 -8.08 -28.18
CA LEU A 79 38.43 -6.62 -27.93
C LEU A 79 38.31 -6.30 -26.43
N PHE A 80 37.63 -7.16 -25.68
CA PHE A 80 37.31 -7.04 -24.26
C PHE A 80 37.55 -8.39 -23.58
N PRO A 81 38.82 -8.84 -23.48
CA PRO A 81 39.14 -10.10 -22.84
C PRO A 81 38.58 -10.14 -21.42
N VAL A 82 37.90 -11.23 -21.09
CA VAL A 82 37.41 -11.48 -19.73
C VAL A 82 38.62 -11.63 -18.82
N PHE A 83 38.77 -10.68 -17.92
CA PHE A 83 39.84 -10.66 -16.94
C PHE A 83 39.43 -11.52 -15.76
N ASP A 84 39.96 -12.74 -15.66
CA ASP A 84 39.73 -13.65 -14.53
C ASP A 84 40.85 -13.59 -13.47
N GLY A 85 41.88 -12.77 -13.72
CA GLY A 85 43.07 -12.64 -12.89
C GLY A 85 43.99 -13.87 -12.86
N VAL A 86 43.72 -14.91 -13.65
CA VAL A 86 44.46 -16.19 -13.61
C VAL A 86 44.90 -16.64 -15.00
N THR A 87 44.00 -16.67 -15.98
CA THR A 87 44.28 -17.19 -17.33
C THR A 87 44.53 -16.08 -18.35
N ALA A 88 43.92 -14.91 -18.16
CA ALA A 88 44.14 -13.76 -19.05
C ALA A 88 45.49 -13.09 -18.73
N PRO A 89 46.35 -12.82 -19.74
CA PRO A 89 47.57 -12.09 -19.52
C PRO A 89 47.26 -10.68 -18.97
N PRO A 90 48.09 -10.14 -18.06
CA PRO A 90 47.89 -8.79 -17.56
C PRO A 90 47.83 -7.80 -18.73
N PRO A 91 47.02 -6.73 -18.63
CA PRO A 91 47.12 -5.62 -19.59
C PRO A 91 48.59 -5.17 -19.67
N ALA A 92 49.02 -4.66 -20.82
CA ALA A 92 50.44 -4.42 -21.17
C ALA A 92 51.24 -3.44 -20.25
N ILE A 93 50.70 -3.09 -19.07
CA ILE A 93 51.32 -2.35 -17.99
C ILE A 93 52.07 -3.35 -17.09
N SER A 94 53.38 -3.44 -17.29
CA SER A 94 54.22 -4.62 -16.99
C SER A 94 54.97 -4.60 -15.66
N THR A 95 54.38 -4.14 -14.56
CA THR A 95 54.91 -4.40 -13.21
C THR A 95 53.75 -4.56 -12.24
N PRO A 96 53.77 -5.58 -11.36
CA PRO A 96 52.86 -5.63 -10.22
C PRO A 96 52.91 -4.30 -9.47
N PRO A 97 51.77 -3.75 -9.02
CA PRO A 97 51.76 -2.53 -8.24
C PRO A 97 52.50 -2.74 -6.91
N ASP A 98 52.98 -1.65 -6.32
CA ASP A 98 53.61 -1.69 -5.01
C ASP A 98 52.66 -2.34 -3.99
N GLY A 99 53.20 -3.17 -3.10
CA GLY A 99 52.42 -3.91 -2.10
C GLY A 99 51.68 -5.16 -2.61
N PHE A 100 51.75 -5.50 -3.90
CA PHE A 100 51.04 -6.68 -4.44
C PHE A 100 51.42 -8.02 -3.77
N THR A 101 52.65 -8.13 -3.25
CA THR A 101 53.12 -9.32 -2.53
C THR A 101 52.90 -9.24 -1.02
N ASP A 102 52.40 -8.12 -0.52
CA ASP A 102 52.17 -7.93 0.91
C ASP A 102 51.02 -8.81 1.38
N SER A 103 51.09 -9.26 2.63
CA SER A 103 50.00 -10.01 3.22
C SER A 103 48.74 -9.13 3.32
N PRO A 104 47.52 -9.68 3.21
CA PRO A 104 46.30 -8.88 3.24
C PRO A 104 46.18 -7.97 4.48
N GLY A 105 46.67 -8.44 5.64
CA GLY A 105 46.65 -7.67 6.88
C GLY A 105 47.66 -6.51 6.95
N THR A 106 48.60 -6.42 6.01
CA THR A 106 49.62 -5.35 5.97
C THR A 106 49.45 -4.41 4.78
N LEU A 107 48.67 -4.81 3.77
CA LEU A 107 48.37 -3.99 2.59
C LEU A 107 47.42 -2.84 2.97
N ASP A 108 47.77 -1.61 2.61
CA ASP A 108 46.91 -0.45 2.79
C ASP A 108 45.65 -0.58 1.89
N PRO A 109 44.44 -0.44 2.44
CA PRO A 109 43.21 -0.40 1.64
C PRO A 109 43.23 0.62 0.49
N GLU A 110 43.84 1.79 0.68
CA GLU A 110 43.92 2.83 -0.36
C GLU A 110 44.81 2.38 -1.53
N ASP A 111 45.93 1.72 -1.24
CA ASP A 111 46.81 1.14 -2.26
C ASP A 111 46.04 0.10 -3.08
N PHE A 112 45.36 -0.84 -2.42
CA PHE A 112 44.53 -1.85 -3.11
C PHE A 112 43.46 -1.22 -4.02
N LEU A 113 42.76 -0.20 -3.54
CA LEU A 113 41.71 0.49 -4.29
C LEU A 113 42.25 1.27 -5.50
N SER A 114 43.51 1.69 -5.46
CA SER A 114 44.18 2.38 -6.57
C SER A 114 44.61 1.43 -7.70
N TRP A 115 44.69 0.12 -7.42
CA TRP A 115 45.13 -0.86 -8.40
C TRP A 115 44.15 -1.03 -9.55
N HIS A 116 44.70 -1.43 -10.71
CA HIS A 116 43.88 -1.85 -11.82
C HIS A 116 43.03 -3.08 -11.43
N SER A 117 41.79 -3.17 -11.90
CA SER A 117 40.85 -4.25 -11.57
C SER A 117 41.42 -5.65 -11.76
N TRP A 118 42.25 -5.84 -12.79
CA TRP A 118 43.00 -7.08 -13.03
C TRP A 118 43.89 -7.47 -11.84
N TRP A 119 44.69 -6.54 -11.32
CA TRP A 119 45.57 -6.79 -10.16
C TRP A 119 44.76 -7.01 -8.89
N GLN A 120 43.65 -6.29 -8.71
CA GLN A 120 42.73 -6.54 -7.59
C GLN A 120 42.20 -7.97 -7.62
N MET A 121 41.71 -8.43 -8.78
CA MET A 121 41.19 -9.80 -8.94
C MET A 121 42.27 -10.85 -8.70
N GLN A 122 43.47 -10.67 -9.28
CA GLN A 122 44.58 -11.59 -9.07
C GLN A 122 45.01 -11.63 -7.59
N TYR A 123 45.06 -10.48 -6.92
CA TYR A 123 45.39 -10.42 -5.50
C TYR A 123 44.36 -11.16 -4.65
N ILE A 124 43.06 -10.94 -4.87
CA ILE A 124 41.99 -11.67 -4.16
C ILE A 124 42.12 -13.17 -4.46
N ALA A 125 42.35 -13.55 -5.72
CA ALA A 125 42.50 -14.94 -6.13
C ALA A 125 43.69 -15.63 -5.45
N ASN A 126 44.82 -14.93 -5.25
CA ASN A 126 46.02 -15.44 -4.60
C ASN A 126 45.88 -15.55 -3.07
N ASN A 127 45.04 -14.72 -2.45
CA ASN A 127 44.99 -14.59 -0.99
C ASN A 127 43.75 -15.22 -0.33
N LYS A 128 42.72 -15.60 -1.10
CA LYS A 128 41.49 -16.25 -0.59
C LYS A 128 41.71 -17.62 0.07
N ASP A 129 42.78 -18.32 -0.28
CA ASP A 129 43.07 -19.69 0.22
C ASP A 129 43.68 -19.74 1.64
N SER A 130 44.03 -18.59 2.23
CA SER A 130 44.70 -18.57 3.55
C SER A 130 43.76 -18.74 4.75
N LEU A 131 42.43 -18.69 4.55
CA LEU A 131 41.41 -18.78 5.61
C LEU A 131 40.62 -20.10 5.56
N ALA A 132 41.31 -21.24 5.63
CA ALA A 132 40.86 -22.60 6.06
C ALA A 132 39.52 -23.22 5.58
N SER A 133 38.69 -22.54 4.78
CA SER A 133 37.45 -23.07 4.24
C SER A 133 37.31 -22.61 2.79
N ALA A 134 37.40 -23.57 1.87
CA ALA A 134 37.21 -23.39 0.43
C ALA A 134 35.84 -22.81 0.02
N ALA A 135 34.99 -22.45 0.99
CA ALA A 135 33.67 -21.87 0.80
C ALA A 135 33.64 -20.33 0.74
N ASN A 136 34.74 -19.63 1.05
CA ASN A 136 34.73 -18.17 1.20
C ASN A 136 35.48 -17.44 0.07
N PRO A 137 34.80 -16.78 -0.89
CA PRO A 137 35.42 -16.14 -2.06
C PRO A 137 35.98 -14.72 -1.79
N TRP A 138 36.35 -14.40 -0.55
CA TRP A 138 36.68 -13.03 -0.12
C TRP A 138 37.98 -12.94 0.68
N VAL A 139 38.53 -11.73 0.77
CA VAL A 139 39.74 -11.38 1.52
C VAL A 139 39.52 -10.07 2.29
N THR A 140 39.97 -10.00 3.55
CA THR A 140 40.04 -8.74 4.29
C THR A 140 41.41 -8.10 4.09
N ILE A 141 41.42 -6.86 3.63
CA ILE A 141 42.62 -6.06 3.35
C ILE A 141 42.72 -4.93 4.35
N GLY A 142 43.92 -4.65 4.83
CA GLY A 142 44.19 -3.64 5.85
C GLY A 142 44.31 -4.21 7.26
N ASN A 143 44.61 -3.33 8.20
CA ASN A 143 44.76 -3.66 9.61
C ASN A 143 43.71 -2.93 10.46
N SER A 144 43.50 -3.37 11.70
CA SER A 144 42.48 -2.79 12.58
C SER A 144 42.71 -1.31 12.93
N THR A 145 43.93 -0.80 12.77
CA THR A 145 44.33 0.57 13.13
C THR A 145 44.01 1.55 12.00
N ASP A 146 44.32 1.17 10.76
CA ASP A 146 44.18 2.04 9.58
C ASP A 146 42.86 1.82 8.83
N GLY A 147 42.09 0.80 9.24
CA GLY A 147 40.84 0.41 8.63
C GLY A 147 41.00 -0.86 7.80
N THR A 148 39.90 -1.59 7.66
CA THR A 148 39.84 -2.83 6.89
C THR A 148 38.76 -2.74 5.82
N ILE A 149 39.02 -3.28 4.64
CA ILE A 149 38.03 -3.49 3.58
C ILE A 149 37.90 -4.98 3.26
N THR A 150 36.74 -5.38 2.76
CA THR A 150 36.43 -6.75 2.37
C THR A 150 36.28 -6.81 0.87
N ALA A 151 37.25 -7.43 0.21
CA ALA A 151 37.26 -7.60 -1.23
C ALA A 151 36.78 -9.02 -1.60
N ILE A 152 35.90 -9.14 -2.59
CA ILE A 152 35.28 -10.38 -3.04
C ILE A 152 35.34 -10.51 -4.57
N LEU A 153 35.47 -11.73 -5.06
CA LEU A 153 35.28 -12.03 -6.49
C LEU A 153 33.80 -12.25 -6.79
N LEU A 154 33.25 -11.45 -7.70
CA LEU A 154 31.84 -11.46 -8.13
C LEU A 154 31.70 -12.03 -9.55
N ASP A 155 30.47 -12.34 -9.95
CA ASP A 155 30.08 -12.64 -11.33
C ASP A 155 30.91 -13.77 -11.94
N GLY A 156 30.96 -14.91 -11.24
CA GLY A 156 31.76 -16.07 -11.68
C GLY A 156 33.27 -15.84 -11.64
N LYS A 157 33.75 -14.87 -10.84
CA LYS A 157 35.17 -14.46 -10.68
C LYS A 157 35.70 -13.54 -11.77
N THR A 158 34.83 -12.78 -12.41
CA THR A 158 35.21 -11.84 -13.49
C THR A 158 35.30 -10.39 -13.02
N LYS A 159 34.91 -10.11 -11.78
CA LYS A 159 34.92 -8.76 -11.19
C LYS A 159 35.40 -8.80 -9.74
N ALA A 160 36.22 -7.82 -9.35
CA ALA A 160 36.50 -7.54 -7.94
C ALA A 160 35.44 -6.57 -7.40
N GLY A 161 34.84 -6.89 -6.26
CA GLY A 161 33.94 -6.01 -5.52
C GLY A 161 34.51 -5.69 -4.14
N VAL A 162 34.30 -4.46 -3.67
CA VAL A 162 34.64 -4.04 -2.30
C VAL A 162 33.36 -3.78 -1.55
N VAL A 163 33.03 -4.65 -0.60
CA VAL A 163 31.71 -4.71 0.04
C VAL A 163 31.35 -3.36 0.67
N GLU A 164 32.26 -2.76 1.42
CA GLU A 164 32.05 -1.51 2.18
C GLU A 164 31.76 -0.29 1.28
N GLN A 165 32.08 -0.36 -0.02
CA GLN A 165 31.83 0.69 -1.00
C GLN A 165 30.58 0.46 -1.85
N MET A 166 29.96 -0.72 -1.76
CA MET A 166 28.79 -1.05 -2.55
C MET A 166 27.57 -0.23 -2.12
N GLN A 167 26.82 0.24 -3.10
CA GLN A 167 25.53 0.90 -2.92
C GLN A 167 24.38 -0.09 -3.14
N LYS A 168 23.16 0.29 -2.76
CA LYS A 168 21.94 -0.52 -2.98
C LYS A 168 21.80 -1.01 -4.43
N ASN A 169 22.11 -0.14 -5.39
CA ASN A 169 21.98 -0.43 -6.81
C ASN A 169 23.00 -1.46 -7.29
N ASP A 170 24.16 -1.57 -6.63
CA ASP A 170 25.16 -2.57 -6.98
C ASP A 170 24.65 -3.96 -6.61
N PHE A 171 24.10 -4.12 -5.39
CA PHE A 171 23.47 -5.38 -4.94
C PHE A 171 22.34 -5.83 -5.85
N ALA A 172 21.49 -4.90 -6.30
CA ALA A 172 20.37 -5.21 -7.18
C ALA A 172 20.80 -5.74 -8.57
N ARG A 173 22.07 -5.51 -8.97
CA ARG A 173 22.66 -5.97 -10.24
C ARG A 173 23.50 -7.25 -10.09
N LEU A 174 23.73 -7.71 -8.86
CA LEU A 174 24.47 -8.93 -8.63
C LEU A 174 23.63 -10.15 -8.96
N SER A 175 24.32 -11.25 -9.33
CA SER A 175 23.66 -12.55 -9.42
C SER A 175 23.14 -12.96 -8.04
N LYS A 176 22.12 -13.83 -7.99
CA LYS A 176 21.61 -14.34 -6.71
C LYS A 176 22.73 -14.97 -5.87
N VAL A 177 23.59 -15.75 -6.51
CA VAL A 177 24.74 -16.43 -5.88
C VAL A 177 25.69 -15.41 -5.25
N ASP A 178 26.00 -14.31 -5.93
CA ASP A 178 26.85 -13.25 -5.39
C ASP A 178 26.17 -12.50 -4.23
N GLN A 179 24.86 -12.25 -4.32
CA GLN A 179 24.10 -11.64 -3.23
C GLN A 179 24.12 -12.51 -1.99
N GLU A 180 23.92 -13.82 -2.12
CA GLU A 180 24.00 -14.79 -1.03
C GLU A 180 25.43 -14.87 -0.44
N ALA A 181 26.45 -14.85 -1.30
CA ALA A 181 27.85 -14.84 -0.87
C ALA A 181 28.22 -13.57 -0.09
N ILE A 182 27.67 -12.40 -0.46
CA ILE A 182 27.88 -11.17 0.29
C ILE A 182 27.04 -11.14 1.57
N ALA A 183 25.83 -11.68 1.54
CA ALA A 183 24.91 -11.66 2.68
C ALA A 183 25.50 -12.32 3.94
N VAL A 184 26.39 -13.30 3.78
CA VAL A 184 27.05 -13.99 4.89
C VAL A 184 28.33 -13.31 5.38
N LEU A 185 28.79 -12.24 4.73
CA LEU A 185 30.05 -11.57 5.08
C LEU A 185 29.90 -10.76 6.37
N PRO A 186 30.86 -10.84 7.32
CA PRO A 186 30.83 -10.03 8.54
C PRO A 186 30.74 -8.52 8.26
N ALA A 187 31.44 -8.04 7.23
CA ALA A 187 31.39 -6.63 6.81
C ALA A 187 30.01 -6.18 6.31
N PHE A 188 29.21 -7.12 5.78
CA PHE A 188 27.86 -6.87 5.34
C PHE A 188 26.84 -7.04 6.48
N ALA A 189 26.83 -8.20 7.13
CA ALA A 189 25.80 -8.62 8.08
C ALA A 189 25.98 -8.11 9.51
N GLY A 190 27.20 -7.77 9.93
CA GLY A 190 27.50 -7.47 11.33
C GLY A 190 26.68 -6.29 11.88
N THR A 191 25.92 -6.52 12.95
CA THR A 191 25.22 -5.43 13.69
C THR A 191 26.22 -4.44 14.32
N THR A 192 27.46 -4.90 14.52
CA THR A 192 28.62 -4.12 14.93
C THR A 192 29.86 -4.78 14.33
N SER A 193 30.62 -4.07 13.50
CA SER A 193 32.00 -4.46 13.18
C SER A 193 32.82 -4.54 14.47
N ALA A 194 34.00 -5.16 14.42
CA ALA A 194 34.94 -5.16 15.56
C ALA A 194 35.25 -3.74 16.08
N ASN A 195 34.98 -2.71 15.28
CA ASN A 195 35.17 -1.29 15.60
C ASN A 195 33.86 -0.56 16.00
N GLY A 196 32.77 -1.30 16.30
CA GLY A 196 31.49 -0.73 16.73
C GLY A 196 30.70 0.00 15.64
N THR A 197 31.11 -0.11 14.37
CA THR A 197 30.39 0.49 13.24
C THR A 197 29.34 -0.49 12.74
N ALA A 198 28.09 -0.04 12.56
CA ALA A 198 27.06 -0.89 11.99
C ALA A 198 27.46 -1.38 10.59
N GLY A 199 27.26 -2.67 10.31
CA GLY A 199 27.58 -3.29 9.02
C GLY A 199 26.85 -2.63 7.86
N LEU A 200 27.34 -2.87 6.64
CA LEU A 200 26.82 -2.21 5.45
C LEU A 200 25.32 -2.44 5.26
N ALA A 201 24.81 -3.65 5.57
CA ALA A 201 23.40 -3.95 5.47
C ALA A 201 22.56 -2.98 6.29
N PHE A 202 22.95 -2.72 7.54
CA PHE A 202 22.26 -1.76 8.40
C PHE A 202 22.36 -0.33 7.86
N ARG A 203 23.56 0.11 7.46
CA ARG A 203 23.79 1.46 6.89
C ARG A 203 22.93 1.72 5.66
N LEU A 204 22.72 0.69 4.84
CA LEU A 204 21.91 0.78 3.64
C LEU A 204 20.44 0.40 3.89
N GLY A 205 20.03 -0.03 5.09
CA GLY A 205 18.67 -0.54 5.30
C GLY A 205 18.35 -1.75 4.44
N LEU A 206 19.33 -2.65 4.28
CA LEU A 206 19.22 -3.95 3.65
C LEU A 206 19.12 -5.03 4.73
N ILE A 207 18.41 -6.11 4.42
CA ILE A 207 18.37 -7.33 5.23
C ILE A 207 19.12 -8.42 4.46
N PRO A 208 20.19 -8.99 5.05
CA PRO A 208 20.78 -10.22 4.54
C PRO A 208 19.78 -11.36 4.69
N TYR A 209 19.80 -12.31 3.77
CA TYR A 209 18.94 -13.50 3.74
C TYR A 209 18.99 -14.36 5.03
N VAL A 210 19.98 -14.17 5.92
CA VAL A 210 20.17 -15.00 7.13
C VAL A 210 20.29 -14.14 8.39
N GLY A 211 19.41 -14.38 9.37
CA GLY A 211 19.62 -14.03 10.79
C GLY A 211 19.19 -12.63 11.27
N ALA A 212 18.31 -11.91 10.57
CA ALA A 212 17.85 -10.59 11.01
C ALA A 212 16.60 -10.67 11.91
N THR A 213 16.63 -10.03 13.08
CA THR A 213 15.42 -9.90 13.90
C THR A 213 14.65 -8.66 13.45
N ILE A 214 13.38 -8.82 13.08
CA ILE A 214 12.51 -7.71 12.68
C ILE A 214 11.47 -7.52 13.80
N SER A 215 11.23 -6.28 14.22
CA SER A 215 10.12 -5.95 15.13
C SER A 215 9.07 -5.14 14.38
N TYR A 216 7.82 -5.59 14.42
CA TYR A 216 6.66 -4.89 13.87
C TYR A 216 5.56 -4.77 14.93
N THR A 217 4.95 -3.59 15.05
CA THR A 217 3.77 -3.40 15.89
C THR A 217 2.54 -3.33 15.00
N GLY A 218 1.69 -4.35 15.09
CA GLY A 218 0.46 -4.44 14.32
C GLY A 218 -0.63 -3.46 14.77
N PRO A 219 -1.69 -3.31 13.96
CA PRO A 219 -2.78 -2.37 14.21
C PRO A 219 -3.57 -2.67 15.50
N THR A 220 -3.48 -3.87 16.04
CA THR A 220 -4.06 -4.25 17.35
C THR A 220 -3.17 -3.84 18.53
N GLY A 221 -2.04 -3.16 18.30
CA GLY A 221 -1.03 -2.86 19.31
C GLY A 221 -0.15 -4.05 19.67
N THR A 222 -0.34 -5.21 19.03
CA THR A 222 0.48 -6.40 19.26
C THR A 222 1.81 -6.21 18.54
N THR A 223 2.90 -6.08 19.29
CA THR A 223 4.25 -6.18 18.74
C THR A 223 4.55 -7.63 18.44
N VAL A 224 4.61 -7.97 17.15
CA VAL A 224 5.18 -9.22 16.68
C VAL A 224 6.65 -8.93 16.44
N THR A 225 7.52 -9.61 17.17
CA THR A 225 8.96 -9.58 16.93
C THR A 225 9.33 -10.88 16.23
N PRO A 226 9.05 -11.05 14.93
CA PRO A 226 9.54 -12.22 14.23
C PRO A 226 11.07 -12.17 14.22
N HIS A 227 11.67 -13.17 14.85
CA HIS A 227 13.03 -13.55 14.54
C HIS A 227 12.97 -14.10 13.11
N VAL A 228 13.56 -13.40 12.14
CA VAL A 228 13.55 -13.81 10.74
C VAL A 228 14.93 -14.36 10.44
N GLU A 229 15.16 -15.60 10.83
CA GLU A 229 16.37 -16.34 10.48
C GLU A 229 16.27 -16.92 9.07
N THR A 230 15.04 -17.14 8.56
CA THR A 230 14.80 -17.79 7.25
C THR A 230 13.70 -17.12 6.41
N PRO A 231 13.68 -17.33 5.06
CA PRO A 231 12.57 -16.89 4.20
C PRO A 231 11.22 -17.47 4.59
N GLU A 232 11.21 -18.68 5.14
CA GLU A 232 10.02 -19.35 5.64
C GLU A 232 9.43 -18.60 6.84
N GLU A 233 10.26 -18.01 7.70
CA GLU A 233 9.83 -17.16 8.81
C GLU A 233 9.42 -15.76 8.37
N ALA A 234 10.04 -15.19 7.33
CA ALA A 234 9.57 -13.95 6.71
C ALA A 234 8.18 -14.16 6.07
N ARG A 235 8.01 -15.28 5.33
CA ARG A 235 6.73 -15.74 4.82
C ARG A 235 5.74 -16.00 5.96
N GLN A 236 6.17 -16.63 7.06
CA GLN A 236 5.31 -16.89 8.21
C GLN A 236 4.91 -15.60 8.91
N ALA A 237 5.79 -14.62 9.08
CA ALA A 237 5.46 -13.32 9.64
C ALA A 237 4.48 -12.54 8.76
N LEU A 238 4.66 -12.61 7.43
CA LEU A 238 3.71 -12.10 6.45
C LEU A 238 2.37 -12.84 6.52
N ALA A 239 2.39 -14.16 6.62
CA ALA A 239 1.21 -15.00 6.74
C ALA A 239 0.49 -14.81 8.09
N ASP A 240 1.22 -14.54 9.17
CA ASP A 240 0.70 -14.22 10.50
C ASP A 240 0.10 -12.82 10.51
N MET A 241 0.73 -11.86 9.83
CA MET A 241 0.13 -10.54 9.57
C MET A 241 -1.16 -10.71 8.76
N ALA A 242 -1.11 -11.45 7.65
CA ALA A 242 -2.24 -11.74 6.79
C ALA A 242 -3.36 -12.48 7.55
N THR A 243 -3.00 -13.39 8.45
CA THR A 243 -3.94 -14.20 9.25
C THR A 243 -4.54 -13.40 10.39
N SER A 244 -3.74 -12.61 11.11
CA SER A 244 -4.21 -11.65 12.12
C SER A 244 -5.18 -10.66 11.48
N TYR A 245 -4.89 -10.27 10.24
CA TYR A 245 -5.75 -9.40 9.46
C TYR A 245 -7.00 -10.08 8.92
N LYS A 246 -6.90 -11.31 8.43
CA LYS A 246 -8.04 -12.15 8.02
C LYS A 246 -8.97 -12.39 9.20
N SER A 247 -8.43 -12.62 10.40
CA SER A 247 -9.18 -12.78 11.63
C SER A 247 -9.89 -11.49 12.02
N PHE A 248 -9.22 -10.34 11.86
CA PHE A 248 -9.84 -9.02 12.01
C PHE A 248 -10.99 -8.78 11.01
N MET A 249 -10.84 -9.25 9.76
CA MET A 249 -11.89 -9.18 8.73
C MET A 249 -13.07 -10.11 8.99
N GLN A 250 -12.83 -11.32 9.48
CA GLN A 250 -13.89 -12.26 9.83
C GLN A 250 -14.75 -11.77 11.02
N GLY A 251 -14.16 -10.94 11.90
CA GLY A 251 -14.90 -10.27 12.98
C GLY A 251 -15.85 -9.16 12.51
N THR A 252 -15.81 -8.76 11.22
CA THR A 252 -16.66 -7.70 10.65
C THR A 252 -17.82 -8.21 9.79
N SER A 253 -18.19 -9.49 9.95
CA SER A 253 -19.22 -10.18 9.18
C SER A 253 -20.52 -9.39 9.02
N GLY A 254 -20.93 -9.10 7.78
CA GLY A 254 -22.27 -8.55 7.53
C GLY A 254 -22.74 -8.41 6.09
N THR A 255 -21.87 -8.25 5.07
CA THR A 255 -22.35 -7.95 3.70
C THR A 255 -21.56 -8.64 2.59
N ALA A 256 -22.21 -9.00 1.48
CA ALA A 256 -21.53 -9.59 0.30
C ALA A 256 -20.41 -8.69 -0.26
N LEU A 257 -20.52 -7.37 -0.07
CA LEU A 257 -19.50 -6.41 -0.44
C LEU A 257 -18.24 -6.55 0.43
N THR A 258 -18.39 -6.86 1.72
CA THR A 258 -17.24 -7.11 2.61
C THR A 258 -16.51 -8.40 2.22
N ASP A 259 -17.20 -9.43 1.74
CA ASP A 259 -16.58 -10.66 1.23
C ASP A 259 -15.79 -10.43 -0.07
N GLU A 260 -16.32 -9.63 -1.00
CA GLU A 260 -15.64 -9.33 -2.26
C GLU A 260 -14.42 -8.42 -2.05
N ILE A 261 -14.52 -7.47 -1.12
CA ILE A 261 -13.38 -6.64 -0.67
C ILE A 261 -12.34 -7.50 0.03
N CYS A 262 -12.76 -8.35 0.98
CA CYS A 262 -11.90 -9.32 1.63
C CYS A 262 -11.19 -10.18 0.60
N LYS A 263 -11.87 -10.58 -0.48
CA LYS A 263 -11.30 -11.38 -1.55
C LYS A 263 -10.25 -10.61 -2.33
N VAL A 264 -10.52 -9.39 -2.81
CA VAL A 264 -9.52 -8.59 -3.57
C VAL A 264 -8.24 -8.39 -2.77
N PHE A 265 -8.37 -8.06 -1.49
CA PHE A 265 -7.20 -7.84 -0.64
C PHE A 265 -6.57 -9.13 -0.12
N ARG A 266 -7.35 -10.20 0.06
CA ARG A 266 -6.79 -11.53 0.30
C ARG A 266 -6.01 -11.98 -0.91
N ASP A 267 -6.52 -11.78 -2.12
CA ASP A 267 -5.81 -12.05 -3.35
C ASP A 267 -4.56 -11.16 -3.41
N GLU A 268 -4.62 -9.85 -3.13
CA GLU A 268 -3.41 -8.98 -3.09
C GLU A 268 -2.39 -9.40 -2.03
N ILE A 269 -2.84 -9.80 -0.83
CA ILE A 269 -1.99 -10.28 0.26
C ILE A 269 -1.44 -11.68 -0.04
N ASP A 270 -2.23 -12.59 -0.59
CA ASP A 270 -1.82 -13.95 -0.97
C ASP A 270 -0.83 -13.88 -2.14
N ASN A 271 -1.09 -12.97 -3.10
CA ASN A 271 -0.14 -12.56 -4.14
C ASN A 271 1.17 -12.01 -3.55
N TRP A 272 1.15 -11.49 -2.32
CA TRP A 272 2.30 -10.98 -1.59
C TRP A 272 2.99 -12.03 -0.71
N ALA A 273 2.22 -12.88 -0.03
CA ALA A 273 2.66 -13.64 1.14
C ALA A 273 3.03 -15.10 0.84
N MET A 274 2.42 -15.77 -0.15
CA MET A 274 2.63 -17.23 -0.29
C MET A 274 2.60 -17.73 -1.74
N GLY A 275 3.63 -18.50 -2.10
CA GLY A 275 3.45 -19.60 -3.04
C GLY A 275 2.77 -20.75 -2.30
N HIS A 276 1.44 -20.83 -2.35
CA HIS A 276 0.71 -22.02 -1.90
C HIS A 276 0.35 -22.91 -3.08
N THR A 277 0.55 -24.21 -2.87
CA THR A 277 0.39 -25.36 -3.77
C THR A 277 -1.06 -25.72 -4.11
N ASP A 278 -2.00 -24.77 -4.12
CA ASP A 278 -3.37 -25.05 -4.57
C ASP A 278 -3.40 -25.03 -6.11
N THR A 279 -3.56 -26.20 -6.71
CA THR A 279 -3.54 -26.43 -8.16
C THR A 279 -4.71 -25.80 -8.92
N THR A 280 -5.65 -25.14 -8.24
CA THR A 280 -6.92 -24.68 -8.86
C THR A 280 -7.12 -23.17 -8.87
N VAL A 281 -6.29 -22.40 -8.17
CA VAL A 281 -6.25 -20.94 -8.27
C VAL A 281 -4.85 -20.58 -8.71
N THR A 282 -4.69 -20.06 -9.93
CA THR A 282 -3.40 -19.63 -10.47
C THR A 282 -2.67 -18.76 -9.43
N PRO A 283 -1.61 -19.26 -8.77
CA PRO A 283 -1.03 -18.58 -7.65
C PRO A 283 -0.23 -17.39 -8.18
N ALA A 284 -0.45 -16.23 -7.59
CA ALA A 284 0.33 -15.05 -7.90
C ALA A 284 1.71 -15.11 -7.25
N LYS A 285 2.67 -14.63 -8.03
CA LYS A 285 4.12 -14.88 -7.91
C LYS A 285 4.88 -13.60 -7.54
N THR A 286 4.20 -12.59 -7.00
CA THR A 286 4.60 -11.17 -7.12
C THR A 286 5.82 -10.80 -6.29
N TYR A 287 5.94 -11.31 -5.07
CA TYR A 287 7.07 -11.03 -4.19
C TYR A 287 7.84 -12.26 -3.74
N THR A 288 7.21 -13.44 -3.63
CA THR A 288 7.94 -14.71 -3.47
C THR A 288 8.91 -14.93 -4.62
N GLY A 289 8.53 -14.63 -5.87
CA GLY A 289 9.47 -14.68 -6.99
C GLY A 289 10.65 -13.69 -6.85
N ARG A 290 10.45 -12.50 -6.28
CA ARG A 290 11.55 -11.56 -6.01
C ARG A 290 12.40 -12.03 -4.83
N LEU A 291 11.77 -12.53 -3.77
CA LEU A 291 12.41 -13.13 -2.60
C LEU A 291 13.22 -14.39 -2.95
N GLU A 292 12.74 -15.16 -3.92
CA GLU A 292 13.39 -16.37 -4.42
C GLU A 292 14.53 -16.05 -5.39
N ASN A 293 14.51 -14.88 -6.04
CA ASN A 293 15.48 -14.49 -7.07
C ASN A 293 16.52 -13.46 -6.61
N SER A 294 16.45 -12.98 -5.37
CA SER A 294 17.42 -12.07 -4.77
C SER A 294 17.94 -12.64 -3.44
N GLY A 295 19.22 -12.43 -3.13
CA GLY A 295 19.83 -12.79 -1.85
C GLY A 295 19.86 -11.63 -0.84
N ILE A 296 19.61 -10.39 -1.28
CA ILE A 296 19.66 -9.18 -0.47
C ILE A 296 18.46 -8.29 -0.79
N PHE A 297 17.75 -7.81 0.23
CA PHE A 297 16.54 -6.99 0.07
C PHE A 297 16.63 -5.68 0.83
N SER A 298 16.05 -4.60 0.29
CA SER A 298 15.88 -3.37 1.07
C SER A 298 14.62 -3.47 1.94
N PHE A 299 14.82 -3.60 3.25
CA PHE A 299 13.74 -3.60 4.21
C PHE A 299 12.97 -2.30 4.21
N THR A 300 13.65 -1.16 4.03
CA THR A 300 13.00 0.15 3.97
C THR A 300 12.00 0.22 2.81
N GLU A 301 12.39 -0.22 1.61
CA GLU A 301 11.50 -0.22 0.44
C GLU A 301 10.37 -1.23 0.60
N PHE A 302 10.68 -2.41 1.15
CA PHE A 302 9.68 -3.44 1.43
C PHE A 302 8.64 -2.95 2.43
N LYS A 303 9.08 -2.43 3.58
CA LYS A 303 8.21 -1.87 4.62
C LYS A 303 7.37 -0.72 4.07
N LYS A 304 7.97 0.17 3.28
CA LYS A 304 7.23 1.26 2.62
C LYS A 304 6.13 0.73 1.71
N ALA A 305 6.43 -0.25 0.86
CA ALA A 305 5.43 -0.86 -0.02
C ALA A 305 4.29 -1.52 0.78
N LEU A 306 4.63 -2.21 1.88
CA LEU A 306 3.65 -2.81 2.77
C LEU A 306 2.77 -1.76 3.46
N ASP A 307 3.37 -0.71 4.03
CA ASP A 307 2.66 0.39 4.69
C ASP A 307 1.71 1.11 3.71
N GLU A 308 2.10 1.26 2.45
CA GLU A 308 1.24 1.79 1.38
C GLU A 308 0.01 0.91 1.13
N ILE A 309 0.18 -0.41 1.03
CA ILE A 309 -0.92 -1.38 0.86
C ILE A 309 -1.85 -1.34 2.08
N LEU A 310 -1.28 -1.42 3.28
CA LEU A 310 -2.03 -1.38 4.55
C LEU A 310 -2.85 -0.10 4.68
N THR A 311 -2.30 1.04 4.25
CA THR A 311 -3.00 2.32 4.27
C THR A 311 -4.22 2.31 3.33
N ARG A 312 -4.07 1.82 2.09
CA ARG A 312 -5.19 1.71 1.14
C ARG A 312 -6.27 0.75 1.64
N PHE A 313 -5.88 -0.37 2.24
CA PHE A 313 -6.84 -1.27 2.84
C PHE A 313 -7.57 -0.64 4.00
N LYS A 314 -6.85 -0.05 4.97
CA LYS A 314 -7.46 0.59 6.15
C LYS A 314 -8.52 1.59 5.70
N ARG A 315 -8.27 2.32 4.61
CA ARG A 315 -9.26 3.18 3.95
C ARG A 315 -10.50 2.41 3.51
N VAL A 316 -10.36 1.40 2.64
CA VAL A 316 -11.51 0.61 2.16
C VAL A 316 -12.29 0.00 3.32
N GLN A 317 -11.60 -0.58 4.29
CA GLN A 317 -12.23 -1.19 5.46
C GLN A 317 -13.01 -0.17 6.30
N THR A 318 -12.41 0.98 6.57
CA THR A 318 -13.07 2.01 7.40
C THR A 318 -14.36 2.51 6.74
N PHE A 319 -14.37 2.58 5.40
CA PHE A 319 -15.57 2.89 4.63
C PHE A 319 -16.57 1.72 4.60
N ALA A 320 -16.10 0.47 4.48
CA ALA A 320 -16.98 -0.71 4.51
C ALA A 320 -17.66 -0.91 5.88
N GLN A 321 -17.02 -0.48 6.96
CA GLN A 321 -17.56 -0.49 8.32
C GLN A 321 -18.52 0.68 8.62
N SER A 322 -18.80 1.56 7.65
CA SER A 322 -19.80 2.59 7.86
C SER A 322 -21.16 1.96 8.02
N VAL A 323 -21.85 2.35 9.08
CA VAL A 323 -23.21 1.89 9.37
C VAL A 323 -24.21 2.83 8.75
N THR A 324 -25.29 2.28 8.18
CA THR A 324 -26.42 3.09 7.73
C THR A 324 -27.17 3.64 8.95
N PRO A 325 -27.59 4.91 8.93
CA PRO A 325 -28.44 5.45 9.97
C PRO A 325 -29.66 4.55 10.15
N THR A 326 -29.96 4.23 11.40
CA THR A 326 -31.16 3.45 11.72
C THR A 326 -32.12 4.37 12.43
N GLU A 327 -33.33 4.46 11.91
CA GLU A 327 -34.38 5.23 12.55
C GLU A 327 -34.78 4.55 13.85
N LEU A 328 -34.90 5.35 14.90
CA LEU A 328 -35.43 4.89 16.16
C LEU A 328 -36.95 4.79 16.05
N LEU A 329 -37.46 3.59 16.30
CA LEU A 329 -38.89 3.31 16.34
C LEU A 329 -39.35 3.25 17.79
N ASP A 330 -40.43 3.95 18.07
CA ASP A 330 -41.22 3.78 19.27
C ASP A 330 -42.04 2.51 19.14
N THR A 331 -41.87 1.56 20.05
CA THR A 331 -42.71 0.36 20.10
C THR A 331 -43.57 0.42 21.33
N SER A 332 -44.86 0.70 21.15
CA SER A 332 -45.86 0.61 22.21
C SER A 332 -46.78 -0.59 21.95
N ALA A 333 -47.38 -1.13 23.01
CA ALA A 333 -48.48 -2.09 22.86
C ALA A 333 -49.79 -1.31 22.88
N ASP A 334 -50.68 -1.57 21.91
CA ASP A 334 -52.06 -1.08 22.03
C ASP A 334 -52.82 -1.81 23.16
N ASP A 335 -54.05 -1.39 23.43
CA ASP A 335 -54.90 -1.98 24.48
C ASP A 335 -55.16 -3.49 24.26
N ASP A 336 -54.99 -3.98 23.02
CA ASP A 336 -55.14 -5.39 22.63
C ASP A 336 -53.81 -6.18 22.71
N GLY A 337 -52.71 -5.52 23.08
CA GLY A 337 -51.38 -6.10 23.17
C GLY A 337 -50.63 -6.20 21.84
N ASN A 338 -51.12 -5.60 20.76
CA ASN A 338 -50.40 -5.53 19.50
C ASN A 338 -49.27 -4.50 19.59
N VAL A 339 -48.08 -4.89 19.11
CA VAL A 339 -46.95 -3.97 19.03
C VAL A 339 -47.16 -3.01 17.86
N ILE A 340 -47.37 -1.73 18.16
CA ILE A 340 -47.41 -0.64 17.21
C ILE A 340 -46.04 0.03 17.21
N SER A 341 -45.43 0.14 16.01
CA SER A 341 -44.19 0.87 15.82
C SER A 341 -44.46 2.24 15.19
N THR A 342 -44.19 3.33 15.92
CA THR A 342 -44.25 4.71 15.41
C THR A 342 -42.87 5.28 15.21
N SER A 343 -42.67 6.00 14.10
CA SER A 343 -41.43 6.73 13.84
C SER A 343 -41.25 7.81 14.92
N THR A 344 -40.09 7.81 15.59
CA THR A 344 -39.71 8.92 16.48
C THR A 344 -39.10 10.08 15.69
N GLY A 345 -38.60 9.80 14.48
CA GLY A 345 -37.80 10.71 13.69
C GLY A 345 -36.35 10.87 14.16
N TYR A 346 -35.92 10.19 15.22
CA TYR A 346 -34.52 10.13 15.61
C TYR A 346 -33.79 9.05 14.83
N TYR A 347 -32.49 9.26 14.66
CA TYR A 347 -31.64 8.26 14.06
C TYR A 347 -30.48 7.96 15.00
N TYR A 348 -30.13 6.69 15.11
CA TYR A 348 -28.84 6.30 15.66
C TYR A 348 -27.93 5.84 14.53
N ASN A 349 -26.65 5.66 14.86
CA ASN A 349 -25.63 5.27 13.89
C ASN A 349 -25.47 6.24 12.70
N VAL A 350 -25.66 7.54 12.95
CA VAL A 350 -25.56 8.55 11.89
C VAL A 350 -24.10 8.88 11.60
N SER A 351 -23.58 8.36 10.49
CA SER A 351 -22.25 8.71 9.97
C SER A 351 -22.28 9.72 8.83
N SER A 352 -23.40 9.86 8.09
CA SER A 352 -23.59 10.88 7.06
C SER A 352 -25.06 11.32 6.98
N LEU A 353 -25.29 12.50 6.41
CA LEU A 353 -26.65 13.06 6.25
C LEU A 353 -27.44 12.45 5.10
N ASP A 354 -26.77 11.78 4.16
CA ASP A 354 -27.41 11.14 3.00
C ASP A 354 -27.61 9.64 3.20
N SER A 355 -27.82 9.23 4.46
CA SER A 355 -28.06 7.82 4.85
C SER A 355 -26.97 6.85 4.39
N GLY A 356 -25.72 7.30 4.34
CA GLY A 356 -24.56 6.53 3.91
C GLY A 356 -24.35 6.47 2.39
N ALA A 357 -25.16 7.14 1.57
CA ALA A 357 -25.07 7.03 0.12
C ALA A 357 -23.72 7.54 -0.44
N ALA A 358 -23.21 8.68 0.05
CA ALA A 358 -21.90 9.21 -0.33
C ALA A 358 -20.79 8.27 0.09
N VAL A 359 -20.88 7.73 1.30
CA VAL A 359 -19.90 6.79 1.84
C VAL A 359 -19.86 5.51 1.00
N ALA A 360 -21.02 4.97 0.62
CA ALA A 360 -21.12 3.80 -0.24
C ALA A 360 -20.55 4.05 -1.65
N ARG A 361 -20.79 5.24 -2.23
CA ARG A 361 -20.17 5.63 -3.51
C ARG A 361 -18.65 5.72 -3.40
N GLY A 362 -18.14 6.33 -2.34
CA GLY A 362 -16.70 6.42 -2.07
C GLY A 362 -16.07 5.04 -1.89
N LEU A 363 -16.73 4.14 -1.16
CA LEU A 363 -16.32 2.76 -1.01
C LEU A 363 -16.21 2.04 -2.36
N ALA A 364 -17.25 2.11 -3.19
CA ALA A 364 -17.25 1.49 -4.51
C ALA A 364 -16.08 2.01 -5.37
N LYS A 365 -15.81 3.33 -5.31
CA LYS A 365 -14.67 3.94 -6.00
C LYS A 365 -13.33 3.44 -5.49
N PHE A 366 -13.13 3.31 -4.18
CA PHE A 366 -11.87 2.78 -3.65
C PHE A 366 -11.64 1.32 -4.06
N VAL A 367 -12.69 0.49 -4.04
CA VAL A 367 -12.60 -0.92 -4.47
C VAL A 367 -12.30 -1.03 -5.95
N GLU A 368 -12.94 -0.20 -6.78
CA GLU A 368 -12.67 -0.10 -8.21
C GLU A 368 -11.18 0.23 -8.48
N GLN A 369 -10.65 1.25 -7.79
CA GLN A 369 -9.24 1.64 -7.97
C GLN A 369 -8.27 0.58 -7.45
N GLU A 370 -8.57 -0.12 -6.35
CA GLU A 370 -7.70 -1.19 -5.86
C GLU A 370 -7.61 -2.36 -6.84
N ARG A 371 -8.74 -2.76 -7.43
CA ARG A 371 -8.74 -3.79 -8.49
C ARG A 371 -7.88 -3.37 -9.67
N ARG A 372 -7.93 -2.09 -10.05
CA ARG A 372 -7.11 -1.53 -11.14
C ARG A 372 -5.62 -1.57 -10.77
N ILE A 373 -5.26 -1.19 -9.55
CA ILE A 373 -3.86 -1.26 -9.06
C ILE A 373 -3.36 -2.70 -9.09
N LEU A 374 -4.12 -3.64 -8.53
CA LEU A 374 -3.77 -5.06 -8.51
C LEU A 374 -3.56 -5.63 -9.92
N ALA A 375 -4.48 -5.32 -10.84
CA ALA A 375 -4.37 -5.76 -12.24
C ALA A 375 -3.11 -5.19 -12.93
N LEU A 376 -2.77 -3.92 -12.69
CA LEU A 376 -1.58 -3.27 -13.25
C LEU A 376 -0.28 -3.84 -12.66
N ASP A 377 -0.25 -4.14 -11.37
CA ASP A 377 0.91 -4.78 -10.74
C ASP A 377 1.12 -6.21 -11.24
N ASN A 378 0.04 -6.97 -11.43
CA ASN A 378 0.11 -8.28 -12.08
C ASN A 378 0.63 -8.19 -13.52
N ALA A 379 0.15 -7.22 -14.31
CA ALA A 379 0.63 -7.00 -15.67
C ALA A 379 2.12 -6.62 -15.71
N LYS A 380 2.58 -5.76 -14.78
CA LYS A 380 4.01 -5.43 -14.63
C LYS A 380 4.84 -6.66 -14.29
N LEU A 381 4.35 -7.52 -13.41
CA LEU A 381 5.05 -8.74 -13.05
C LEU A 381 5.20 -9.67 -14.25
N GLU A 382 4.13 -9.92 -15.00
CA GLU A 382 4.17 -10.75 -16.20
C GLU A 382 5.18 -10.22 -17.23
N LEU A 383 5.22 -8.90 -17.43
CA LEU A 383 6.19 -8.23 -18.29
C LEU A 383 7.63 -8.43 -17.84
N VAL A 384 7.91 -8.25 -16.54
CA VAL A 384 9.28 -8.37 -15.99
C VAL A 384 9.77 -9.81 -16.03
N LYS A 385 8.89 -10.77 -15.75
CA LYS A 385 9.27 -12.17 -15.57
C LYS A 385 9.72 -12.81 -16.89
N ASP A 386 8.94 -12.64 -17.94
CA ASP A 386 9.15 -13.40 -19.17
C ASP A 386 9.65 -12.51 -20.32
N GLY A 387 9.64 -11.18 -20.13
CA GLY A 387 9.92 -10.21 -21.19
C GLY A 387 8.98 -10.37 -22.39
N LYS A 388 7.81 -10.99 -22.18
CA LYS A 388 6.88 -11.38 -23.25
C LYS A 388 5.52 -10.71 -23.04
N LEU A 389 4.91 -10.30 -24.14
CA LEU A 389 3.50 -9.91 -24.20
C LEU A 389 2.80 -10.83 -25.21
N LYS A 390 1.78 -11.57 -24.76
CA LYS A 390 1.04 -12.52 -25.61
C LYS A 390 1.97 -13.51 -26.33
N ASN A 391 2.90 -14.12 -25.59
CA ASN A 391 3.94 -15.04 -26.08
C ASN A 391 4.96 -14.45 -27.08
N LYS A 392 4.92 -13.14 -27.36
CA LYS A 392 5.94 -12.47 -28.18
C LYS A 392 6.98 -11.82 -27.27
N LYS A 393 8.26 -12.15 -27.50
CA LYS A 393 9.38 -11.49 -26.81
C LYS A 393 9.34 -10.01 -27.21
N LEU A 394 9.26 -9.15 -26.21
CA LEU A 394 9.33 -7.71 -26.40
C LEU A 394 10.80 -7.32 -26.56
N ASP A 395 11.04 -6.34 -27.42
CA ASP A 395 12.32 -5.65 -27.40
C ASP A 395 12.41 -4.75 -26.15
N VAL A 396 13.63 -4.38 -25.78
CA VAL A 396 13.93 -3.50 -24.64
C VAL A 396 13.12 -2.19 -24.70
N PRO A 397 13.02 -1.53 -25.87
CA PRO A 397 12.16 -0.38 -26.07
C PRO A 397 10.71 -0.57 -25.63
N ASN A 398 10.03 -1.60 -26.15
CA ASN A 398 8.64 -1.84 -25.83
C ASN A 398 8.47 -2.29 -24.38
N LEU A 399 9.43 -3.03 -23.83
CA LEU A 399 9.40 -3.41 -22.41
C LEU A 399 9.46 -2.18 -21.50
N ILE A 400 10.40 -1.27 -21.75
CA ILE A 400 10.52 -0.01 -20.98
C ILE A 400 9.24 0.81 -21.10
N PHE A 401 8.72 0.97 -22.32
CA PHE A 401 7.49 1.71 -22.57
C PHE A 401 6.30 1.13 -21.82
N LEU A 402 6.08 -0.19 -21.89
CA LEU A 402 4.96 -0.85 -21.22
C LEU A 402 5.08 -0.79 -19.69
N LEU A 403 6.28 -0.91 -19.15
CA LEU A 403 6.52 -0.73 -17.72
C LEU A 403 6.17 0.69 -17.28
N GLN A 404 6.64 1.71 -18.00
CA GLN A 404 6.33 3.11 -17.71
C GLN A 404 4.84 3.42 -17.85
N LEU A 405 4.18 2.86 -18.86
CA LEU A 405 2.73 2.98 -19.04
C LEU A 405 1.98 2.41 -17.83
N ASN A 406 2.34 1.21 -17.38
CA ASN A 406 1.68 0.60 -16.22
C ASN A 406 1.94 1.39 -14.92
N TYR A 407 3.14 1.96 -14.74
CA TYR A 407 3.39 2.87 -13.61
C TYR A 407 2.49 4.11 -13.67
N ASN A 408 2.35 4.73 -14.84
CA ASN A 408 1.49 5.90 -15.04
C ASN A 408 0.01 5.59 -14.72
N LEU A 409 -0.52 4.48 -15.25
CA LEU A 409 -1.90 4.05 -14.99
C LEU A 409 -2.14 3.71 -13.50
N MET A 410 -1.11 3.21 -12.81
CA MET A 410 -1.18 2.90 -11.39
C MET A 410 -1.20 4.19 -10.56
N ASP A 411 -0.36 5.17 -10.90
CA ASP A 411 -0.35 6.48 -10.25
C ASP A 411 -1.68 7.23 -10.48
N GLU A 412 -2.28 7.10 -11.66
CA GLU A 412 -3.61 7.63 -11.96
C GLU A 412 -4.70 7.00 -11.07
N ALA A 413 -4.66 5.68 -10.88
CA ALA A 413 -5.60 4.99 -9.98
C ALA A 413 -5.43 5.46 -8.52
N LYS A 414 -4.18 5.64 -8.06
CA LYS A 414 -3.87 6.19 -6.73
C LYS A 414 -4.40 7.63 -6.58
N VAL A 415 -4.15 8.50 -7.56
CA VAL A 415 -4.66 9.89 -7.57
C VAL A 415 -6.20 9.90 -7.55
N THR A 416 -6.85 9.04 -8.32
CA THR A 416 -8.32 8.94 -8.37
C THR A 416 -8.88 8.54 -7.00
N ALA A 417 -8.26 7.55 -6.34
CA ALA A 417 -8.65 7.16 -4.99
C ALA A 417 -8.41 8.28 -3.97
N ASP A 418 -7.26 8.95 -3.99
CA ASP A 418 -6.99 10.06 -3.07
C ASP A 418 -7.92 11.26 -3.32
N THR A 419 -8.28 11.53 -4.57
CA THR A 419 -9.27 12.56 -4.93
C THR A 419 -10.65 12.24 -4.35
N GLU A 420 -11.07 10.98 -4.41
CA GLU A 420 -12.34 10.58 -3.80
C GLU A 420 -12.30 10.72 -2.27
N GLU A 421 -11.17 10.43 -1.63
CA GLU A 421 -11.00 10.69 -0.20
C GLU A 421 -11.19 12.18 0.16
N ILE A 422 -10.68 13.10 -0.67
CA ILE A 422 -10.92 14.55 -0.52
C ILE A 422 -12.40 14.89 -0.73
N ASN A 423 -13.09 14.27 -1.70
CA ASN A 423 -14.52 14.49 -1.89
C ASN A 423 -15.31 14.09 -0.64
N GLN A 424 -14.98 12.96 -0.02
CA GLN A 424 -15.59 12.49 1.21
C GLN A 424 -15.28 13.42 2.40
N GLN A 425 -14.07 14.00 2.45
CA GLN A 425 -13.73 15.04 3.42
C GLN A 425 -14.56 16.30 3.22
N ASN A 426 -14.76 16.74 1.98
CA ASN A 426 -15.58 17.92 1.67
C ASN A 426 -17.05 17.72 2.05
N VAL A 427 -17.60 16.52 1.82
CA VAL A 427 -18.94 16.16 2.28
C VAL A 427 -19.02 16.27 3.81
N LEU A 428 -18.05 15.73 4.55
CA LEU A 428 -18.00 15.85 6.00
C LEU A 428 -17.89 17.31 6.47
N LEU A 429 -17.06 18.13 5.83
CA LEU A 429 -16.92 19.55 6.16
C LEU A 429 -18.23 20.32 5.97
N GLN A 430 -19.05 19.96 4.98
CA GLN A 430 -20.37 20.55 4.81
C GLN A 430 -21.29 20.20 6.00
N VAL A 431 -21.23 18.97 6.52
CA VAL A 431 -22.00 18.55 7.70
C VAL A 431 -21.59 19.35 8.94
N TYR A 432 -20.29 19.49 9.20
CA TYR A 432 -19.80 20.34 10.29
C TYR A 432 -20.20 21.81 10.10
N GLY A 433 -20.15 22.32 8.87
CA GLY A 433 -20.57 23.68 8.56
C GLY A 433 -22.06 23.92 8.83
N GLN A 434 -22.92 22.96 8.51
CA GLN A 434 -24.36 23.03 8.85
C GLN A 434 -24.58 23.02 10.37
N MET A 435 -23.84 22.20 11.11
CA MET A 435 -23.92 22.18 12.57
C MET A 435 -23.47 23.50 13.20
N GLN A 436 -22.35 24.06 12.71
CA GLN A 436 -21.88 25.38 13.14
C GLN A 436 -22.91 26.47 12.84
N GLN A 437 -23.60 26.42 11.69
CA GLN A 437 -24.65 27.37 11.38
C GLN A 437 -25.82 27.28 12.38
N MET A 438 -26.24 26.06 12.74
CA MET A 438 -27.29 25.86 13.76
C MET A 438 -26.86 26.44 15.11
N VAL A 439 -25.67 26.11 15.59
CA VAL A 439 -25.15 26.61 16.88
C VAL A 439 -24.99 28.13 16.86
N ASN A 440 -24.46 28.71 15.78
CA ASN A 440 -24.33 30.17 15.65
C ASN A 440 -25.69 30.87 15.59
N ASN A 441 -26.72 30.24 15.04
CA ASN A 441 -28.07 30.78 15.06
C ASN A 441 -28.64 30.75 16.48
N ALA A 442 -28.44 29.67 17.25
CA ALA A 442 -28.80 29.60 18.66
C ALA A 442 -28.12 30.73 19.47
N ILE A 443 -26.80 30.91 19.31
CA ILE A 443 -26.02 31.96 19.99
C ILE A 443 -26.55 33.37 19.68
N LYS A 444 -27.03 33.62 18.45
CA LYS A 444 -27.58 34.93 18.04
C LYS A 444 -28.93 35.24 18.67
N MET A 445 -29.67 34.24 19.14
CA MET A 445 -30.98 34.42 19.77
C MET A 445 -30.88 34.83 21.25
N PHE A 446 -29.72 34.68 21.88
CA PHE A 446 -29.51 35.19 23.25
C PHE A 446 -29.55 36.71 23.27
N ASP A 447 -30.31 37.28 24.20
CA ASP A 447 -30.25 38.70 24.47
C ASP A 447 -28.86 39.06 25.04
N ALA A 448 -28.24 40.13 24.54
CA ALA A 448 -26.96 40.62 25.06
C ALA A 448 -27.06 41.10 26.52
N THR A 449 -28.27 41.39 27.00
CA THR A 449 -28.56 41.90 28.33
C THR A 449 -28.90 40.81 29.35
N GLU A 450 -29.28 39.61 28.91
CA GLU A 450 -29.69 38.50 29.76
C GLU A 450 -28.69 37.33 29.67
N GLN A 451 -27.58 37.44 30.42
CA GLN A 451 -26.48 36.47 30.35
C GLN A 451 -26.78 35.10 30.97
N GLU A 452 -27.85 34.97 31.75
CA GLU A 452 -28.26 33.72 32.40
C GLU A 452 -29.43 33.03 31.72
N GLU A 453 -29.84 33.52 30.55
CA GLU A 453 -30.86 32.84 29.75
C GLU A 453 -30.35 31.47 29.28
N ASP A 454 -31.24 30.49 29.30
CA ASP A 454 -31.02 29.15 28.75
C ASP A 454 -31.80 29.09 27.42
N ARG A 455 -31.19 28.56 26.35
CA ARG A 455 -31.85 28.42 25.05
C ARG A 455 -31.58 27.07 24.43
N THR A 456 -32.53 26.58 23.66
CA THR A 456 -32.40 25.39 22.82
C THR A 456 -31.53 25.64 21.58
N ILE A 457 -31.23 24.57 20.81
CA ILE A 457 -30.49 24.69 19.54
C ILE A 457 -31.24 25.52 18.47
N ASN A 458 -32.56 25.66 18.61
CA ASN A 458 -33.36 26.51 17.72
C ASN A 458 -33.52 27.94 18.27
N GLY A 459 -32.96 28.23 19.45
CA GLY A 459 -33.02 29.54 20.09
C GLY A 459 -34.35 29.85 20.75
N THR A 460 -35.13 28.83 21.10
CA THR A 460 -36.39 28.93 21.85
C THR A 460 -36.16 28.66 23.34
N ASP A 461 -37.10 29.10 24.18
CA ASP A 461 -37.18 28.77 25.61
C ASP A 461 -37.83 27.39 25.82
N SER A 462 -37.54 26.73 26.95
CA SER A 462 -37.95 25.36 27.25
C SER A 462 -39.45 25.23 27.39
N GLY A 463 -39.94 24.04 26.99
CA GLY A 463 -41.32 23.62 27.16
C GLY A 463 -42.21 23.79 25.93
N ASP A 464 -41.79 24.56 24.93
CA ASP A 464 -42.64 24.87 23.77
C ASP A 464 -42.25 24.14 22.49
N GLU A 465 -40.97 23.81 22.27
CA GLU A 465 -40.51 23.23 21.01
C GLU A 465 -40.17 21.75 21.10
N LYS A 466 -41.17 20.92 20.77
CA LYS A 466 -40.97 19.49 20.57
C LYS A 466 -40.06 19.25 19.37
N ILE A 467 -39.13 18.30 19.49
CA ILE A 467 -38.27 17.92 18.36
C ILE A 467 -39.09 17.37 17.17
N THR A 468 -40.27 16.82 17.43
CA THR A 468 -41.23 16.42 16.39
C THR A 468 -41.65 17.58 15.47
N ALA A 469 -41.50 18.83 15.90
CA ALA A 469 -41.74 20.02 15.09
C ALA A 469 -40.69 20.21 13.97
N VAL A 470 -39.49 19.62 14.11
CA VAL A 470 -38.51 19.56 13.03
C VAL A 470 -39.05 18.62 11.95
N THR A 471 -39.48 19.16 10.81
CA THR A 471 -40.01 18.35 9.70
C THR A 471 -38.94 17.92 8.71
N ASN A 472 -37.78 18.58 8.71
CA ASN A 472 -36.69 18.29 7.80
C ASN A 472 -35.86 17.08 8.29
N ALA A 473 -35.89 15.98 7.53
CA ALA A 473 -35.15 14.76 7.85
C ALA A 473 -33.63 14.97 7.94
N ASN A 474 -33.03 15.82 7.11
CA ASN A 474 -31.60 16.11 7.16
C ASN A 474 -31.23 16.86 8.45
N THR A 475 -32.10 17.77 8.92
CA THR A 475 -31.91 18.45 10.21
C THR A 475 -31.99 17.45 11.36
N LYS A 476 -32.91 16.48 11.32
CA LYS A 476 -32.98 15.42 12.33
C LYS A 476 -31.73 14.53 12.32
N LEU A 477 -31.25 14.12 11.15
CA LEU A 477 -29.99 13.37 11.01
C LEU A 477 -28.80 14.18 11.51
N LEU A 478 -28.73 15.48 11.19
CA LEU A 478 -27.68 16.37 11.64
C LEU A 478 -27.65 16.48 13.17
N ILE A 479 -28.79 16.76 13.80
CA ILE A 479 -28.91 16.80 15.26
C ILE A 479 -28.49 15.45 15.84
N SER A 480 -29.02 14.35 15.30
CA SER A 480 -28.72 12.99 15.77
C SER A 480 -27.24 12.61 15.64
N MET A 481 -26.55 13.13 14.62
CA MET A 481 -25.12 12.88 14.38
C MET A 481 -24.23 13.52 15.45
N PHE A 482 -24.67 14.64 16.04
CA PHE A 482 -23.91 15.43 17.01
C PHE A 482 -24.45 15.36 18.44
N ASP A 483 -25.63 14.77 18.63
CA ASP A 483 -26.24 14.59 19.93
C ASP A 483 -25.51 13.53 20.75
N GLN A 484 -25.11 13.88 21.97
CA GLN A 484 -24.38 12.99 22.86
C GLN A 484 -25.20 11.77 23.27
N THR A 485 -26.49 11.95 23.58
CA THR A 485 -27.37 10.89 24.07
C THR A 485 -27.61 9.85 22.98
N LEU A 486 -27.96 10.27 21.77
CA LEU A 486 -28.20 9.39 20.62
C LEU A 486 -26.90 8.74 20.12
N ALA A 487 -25.79 9.46 20.12
CA ALA A 487 -24.50 8.92 19.70
C ALA A 487 -23.94 7.85 20.67
N THR A 488 -24.22 7.97 21.97
CA THR A 488 -23.71 7.03 23.00
C THR A 488 -24.68 5.89 23.30
N ASN A 489 -25.98 6.18 23.43
CA ASN A 489 -26.99 5.17 23.74
C ASN A 489 -27.41 4.39 22.49
N GLY A 490 -27.37 5.01 21.31
CA GLY A 490 -27.70 4.37 20.03
C GLY A 490 -26.66 3.37 19.52
N ALA A 491 -25.52 3.26 20.20
CA ALA A 491 -24.34 2.57 19.71
C ALA A 491 -24.34 1.05 19.98
N GLY A 492 -25.51 0.38 19.89
CA GLY A 492 -25.64 -1.06 20.10
C GLY A 492 -25.02 -1.57 21.42
N ALA A 493 -24.80 -2.88 21.52
CA ALA A 493 -24.22 -3.50 22.72
C ALA A 493 -22.78 -3.05 23.06
N ASN A 494 -22.11 -2.31 22.17
CA ASN A 494 -20.69 -1.95 22.29
C ASN A 494 -20.40 -0.45 22.47
N GLY A 495 -21.42 0.42 22.56
CA GLY A 495 -21.23 1.84 22.92
C GLY A 495 -20.36 2.67 21.94
N THR A 496 -20.08 2.16 20.73
CA THR A 496 -19.19 2.83 19.77
C THR A 496 -19.92 3.83 18.88
N ILE A 497 -19.60 5.12 19.03
CA ILE A 497 -20.14 6.22 18.21
C ILE A 497 -19.93 5.94 16.71
N ALA A 498 -20.98 6.12 15.91
CA ALA A 498 -20.91 6.01 14.45
C ALA A 498 -20.23 7.23 13.82
N LEU A 499 -18.90 7.21 13.86
CA LEU A 499 -18.06 8.19 13.18
C LEU A 499 -18.11 8.02 11.66
N HIS A 500 -18.03 9.14 10.94
CA HIS A 500 -17.80 9.16 9.50
C HIS A 500 -16.45 8.50 9.22
N PRO A 501 -16.28 7.76 8.10
CA PRO A 501 -15.04 7.05 7.83
C PRO A 501 -13.80 7.93 7.85
N ILE A 502 -13.91 9.19 7.39
CA ILE A 502 -12.81 10.17 7.46
C ILE A 502 -12.42 10.49 8.92
N GLU A 503 -13.39 10.67 9.82
CA GLU A 503 -13.12 10.92 11.24
C GLU A 503 -12.34 9.75 11.84
N LYS A 504 -12.77 8.51 11.53
CA LYS A 504 -12.07 7.29 11.94
C LYS A 504 -10.65 7.19 11.35
N LEU A 505 -10.48 7.48 10.06
CA LEU A 505 -9.19 7.38 9.40
C LEU A 505 -8.17 8.37 9.96
N ARG A 506 -8.62 9.55 10.39
CA ARG A 506 -7.77 10.61 10.93
C ARG A 506 -7.70 10.63 12.45
N GLY A 507 -8.42 9.73 13.13
CA GLY A 507 -8.49 9.74 14.60
C GLY A 507 -9.13 11.01 15.16
N ILE A 508 -9.98 11.68 14.36
CA ILE A 508 -10.69 12.90 14.78
C ILE A 508 -11.91 12.46 15.58
N GLN A 509 -12.00 12.96 16.81
CA GLN A 509 -13.18 12.76 17.65
C GLN A 509 -14.23 13.80 17.26
N ARG A 510 -15.45 13.34 16.98
CA ARG A 510 -16.59 14.24 16.74
C ARG A 510 -16.92 14.97 18.04
N PRO A 511 -16.97 16.31 18.05
CA PRO A 511 -17.48 17.05 19.20
C PRO A 511 -18.96 16.70 19.39
N LEU A 512 -19.30 16.05 20.50
CA LEU A 512 -20.68 15.76 20.86
C LEU A 512 -21.18 16.80 21.86
N HIS A 513 -22.47 17.09 21.79
CA HIS A 513 -23.17 17.92 22.76
C HIS A 513 -24.53 17.30 23.03
N GLU A 514 -25.01 17.33 24.25
CA GLU A 514 -26.33 16.80 24.58
C GLU A 514 -27.38 17.82 24.15
N ILE A 515 -27.94 17.64 22.96
CA ILE A 515 -28.89 18.56 22.31
C ILE A 515 -30.32 18.17 22.66
N ILE A 516 -30.56 16.90 22.99
CA ILE A 516 -31.87 16.33 23.28
C ILE A 516 -31.95 16.01 24.77
N GLU A 517 -33.01 16.49 25.42
CA GLU A 517 -33.33 16.14 26.80
C GLU A 517 -34.44 15.06 26.81
N PRO A 518 -34.17 13.86 27.33
CA PRO A 518 -35.19 12.82 27.48
C PRO A 518 -36.19 13.24 28.55
N LYS A 519 -37.46 13.48 28.19
CA LYS A 519 -38.42 14.09 29.13
C LYS A 519 -39.07 13.11 30.11
N ASP A 520 -39.07 11.81 29.81
CA ASP A 520 -39.72 10.78 30.64
C ASP A 520 -38.77 9.60 30.95
N VAL A 521 -38.11 9.65 32.11
CA VAL A 521 -37.28 8.54 32.62
C VAL A 521 -38.13 7.31 33.01
N GLU A 522 -39.45 7.49 33.19
CA GLU A 522 -40.39 6.41 33.52
C GLU A 522 -40.78 5.55 32.31
N HIS A 523 -40.58 6.04 31.08
CA HIS A 523 -40.86 5.34 29.82
C HIS A 523 -39.57 5.03 29.05
N LEU A 524 -38.50 4.67 29.78
CA LEU A 524 -37.31 4.09 29.17
C LEU A 524 -37.65 2.72 28.58
N VAL A 525 -37.89 2.68 27.27
CA VAL A 525 -38.03 1.42 26.56
C VAL A 525 -36.65 0.79 26.48
N ILE A 526 -36.38 -0.21 27.31
CA ILE A 526 -35.18 -1.03 27.21
C ILE A 526 -35.36 -1.98 26.03
N LEU A 527 -35.04 -1.52 24.83
CA LEU A 527 -34.86 -2.41 23.67
C LEU A 527 -33.42 -2.91 23.69
N ASN A 528 -33.22 -4.22 23.90
CA ASN A 528 -31.89 -4.86 23.84
C ASN A 528 -30.81 -4.20 24.75
N ASN A 529 -31.12 -3.92 26.02
CA ASN A 529 -30.23 -3.22 26.97
C ASN A 529 -29.87 -1.75 26.62
N MET A 530 -30.47 -1.14 25.59
CA MET A 530 -30.31 0.29 25.33
C MET A 530 -31.39 1.09 26.07
N VAL A 531 -30.95 2.11 26.79
CA VAL A 531 -31.81 3.11 27.44
C VAL A 531 -32.09 4.19 26.40
N ILE A 532 -33.30 4.17 25.83
CA ILE A 532 -33.70 5.05 24.74
C ILE A 532 -34.72 6.07 25.26
N PRO A 533 -34.59 7.37 24.90
CA PRO A 533 -35.60 8.38 25.21
C PRO A 533 -37.01 7.94 24.80
N GLY A 534 -37.95 8.03 25.75
CA GLY A 534 -39.35 7.62 25.59
C GLY A 534 -40.18 8.64 24.81
N THR A 535 -41.38 8.21 24.41
CA THR A 535 -42.09 8.76 23.26
C THR A 535 -43.16 9.78 23.61
N GLY A 536 -42.98 10.99 23.07
CA GLY A 536 -44.03 12.02 22.98
C GLY A 536 -43.73 13.36 23.63
N GLY A 537 -42.58 13.48 24.30
CA GLY A 537 -42.21 14.66 25.08
C GLY A 537 -40.78 15.17 24.88
N ASP A 538 -39.93 14.48 24.13
CA ASP A 538 -38.53 14.88 24.00
C ASP A 538 -38.40 16.31 23.45
N GLU A 539 -37.73 17.12 24.25
CA GLU A 539 -37.50 18.52 24.00
C GLU A 539 -36.03 18.74 23.69
N PHE A 540 -35.76 19.84 23.02
CA PHE A 540 -34.39 20.30 22.92
C PHE A 540 -33.90 20.68 24.31
N LYS A 541 -32.73 20.15 24.68
CA LYS A 541 -32.06 20.55 25.90
C LYS A 541 -31.65 22.01 25.79
N GLU A 542 -31.87 22.73 26.87
CA GLU A 542 -31.43 24.11 26.97
C GLU A 542 -30.03 24.20 27.52
N TRP A 543 -29.30 25.18 27.00
CA TRP A 543 -27.98 25.49 27.49
C TRP A 543 -27.76 26.98 27.54
N ARG A 544 -26.85 27.38 28.43
CA ARG A 544 -26.38 28.76 28.51
C ARG A 544 -25.57 29.10 27.29
N ARG A 545 -25.55 30.38 26.95
CA ARG A 545 -24.69 30.93 25.89
C ARG A 545 -23.24 30.44 25.96
N GLY A 546 -22.64 30.44 27.15
CA GLY A 546 -21.24 30.01 27.33
C GLY A 546 -20.99 28.54 26.95
N GLN A 547 -22.00 27.68 27.08
CA GLN A 547 -21.92 26.27 26.69
C GLN A 547 -22.05 26.11 25.16
N TRP A 548 -22.96 26.85 24.53
CA TRP A 548 -23.04 26.93 23.07
C TRP A 548 -21.75 27.51 22.46
N ASP A 549 -21.16 28.55 23.06
CA ASP A 549 -19.88 29.13 22.63
C ASP A 549 -18.72 28.12 22.74
N SER A 550 -18.67 27.35 23.83
CA SER A 550 -17.69 26.28 24.02
C SER A 550 -17.87 25.18 22.97
N TYR A 551 -19.11 24.77 22.71
CA TYR A 551 -19.42 23.77 21.70
C TYR A 551 -19.05 24.24 20.29
N ASN A 552 -19.36 25.49 19.94
CA ASN A 552 -18.97 26.11 18.67
C ASN A 552 -17.45 26.16 18.48
N THR A 553 -16.71 26.43 19.57
CA THR A 553 -15.24 26.38 19.58
C THR A 553 -14.73 24.97 19.30
N ASN A 554 -15.33 23.94 19.91
CA ASN A 554 -14.96 22.55 19.67
C ASN A 554 -15.25 22.12 18.22
N LEU A 555 -16.40 22.51 17.66
CA LEU A 555 -16.72 22.29 16.24
C LEU A 555 -15.69 22.96 15.33
N SER A 556 -15.30 24.20 15.63
CA SER A 556 -14.30 24.93 14.86
C SER A 556 -12.92 24.26 14.91
N ASN A 557 -12.53 23.71 16.07
CA ASN A 557 -11.29 22.94 16.21
C ASN A 557 -11.32 21.66 15.37
N ALA A 558 -12.43 20.92 15.36
CA ALA A 558 -12.59 19.73 14.53
C ALA A 558 -12.50 20.07 13.03
N VAL A 559 -13.16 21.15 12.58
CA VAL A 559 -13.07 21.65 11.20
C VAL A 559 -11.62 22.00 10.83
N ASN A 560 -10.88 22.65 11.73
CA ASN A 560 -9.47 22.98 11.51
C ASN A 560 -8.60 21.72 11.33
N LEU A 561 -8.82 20.67 12.14
CA LEU A 561 -8.10 19.40 12.00
C LEU A 561 -8.43 18.71 10.66
N ILE A 562 -9.71 18.67 10.27
CA ILE A 562 -10.13 18.10 8.97
C ILE A 562 -9.48 18.88 7.81
N ASN A 563 -9.43 20.21 7.90
CA ASN A 563 -8.82 21.06 6.87
C ASN A 563 -7.30 20.88 6.75
N GLN A 564 -6.58 20.73 7.87
CA GLN A 564 -5.14 20.47 7.86
C GLN A 564 -4.82 19.15 7.14
N GLU A 565 -5.58 18.11 7.43
CA GLU A 565 -5.45 16.79 6.78
C GLU A 565 -5.77 16.84 5.28
N ASN A 566 -6.75 17.65 4.89
CA ASN A 566 -7.09 17.87 3.48
C ASN A 566 -5.92 18.54 2.73
N GLN A 567 -5.23 19.50 3.35
CA GLN A 567 -4.04 20.13 2.75
C GLN A 567 -2.89 19.15 2.56
N VAL A 568 -2.65 18.26 3.54
CA VAL A 568 -1.63 17.20 3.42
C VAL A 568 -1.97 16.28 2.25
N LYS A 569 -3.22 15.82 2.15
CA LYS A 569 -3.65 14.97 1.02
C LYS A 569 -3.58 15.67 -0.33
N MET A 570 -3.92 16.95 -0.41
CA MET A 570 -3.77 17.72 -1.64
C MET A 570 -2.30 17.84 -2.06
N ASN A 571 -1.37 17.97 -1.10
CA ASN A 571 0.07 17.94 -1.40
C ASN A 571 0.53 16.58 -1.91
N ASP A 572 0.02 15.48 -1.35
CA ASP A 572 0.30 14.13 -1.81
C ASP A 572 -0.19 13.92 -3.25
N ILE A 573 -1.42 14.34 -3.56
CA ILE A 573 -1.98 14.30 -4.93
C ILE A 573 -1.12 15.11 -5.90
N ASN A 574 -0.73 16.32 -5.51
CA ASN A 574 0.13 17.15 -6.35
C ASN A 574 1.51 16.51 -6.58
N SER A 575 2.06 15.83 -5.58
CA SER A 575 3.32 15.08 -5.69
C SER A 575 3.17 13.89 -6.65
N LEU A 576 2.11 13.10 -6.50
CA LEU A 576 1.78 11.97 -7.37
C LEU A 576 1.52 12.44 -8.81
N SER A 577 0.78 13.54 -9.01
CA SER A 577 0.55 14.10 -10.34
C SER A 577 1.86 14.54 -11.01
N LYS A 578 2.76 15.20 -10.26
CA LYS A 578 4.09 15.55 -10.80
C LYS A 578 4.92 14.31 -11.12
N GLN A 579 4.82 13.25 -10.32
CA GLN A 579 5.49 11.99 -10.60
C GLN A 579 4.96 11.33 -11.88
N LYS A 580 3.64 11.29 -12.03
CA LYS A 580 2.96 10.84 -13.24
C LYS A 580 3.44 11.59 -14.49
N ASP A 581 3.47 12.93 -14.42
CA ASP A 581 3.93 13.77 -15.54
C ASP A 581 5.41 13.48 -15.87
N ARG A 582 6.27 13.30 -14.86
CA ARG A 582 7.66 12.88 -15.07
C ARG A 582 7.76 11.51 -15.74
N HIS A 583 6.92 10.54 -15.37
CA HIS A 583 6.93 9.22 -16.01
C HIS A 583 6.54 9.31 -17.49
N PHE A 584 5.57 10.16 -17.82
CA PHE A 584 5.16 10.42 -19.19
C PHE A 584 6.26 11.10 -20.01
N ASP A 585 6.91 12.13 -19.44
CA ASP A 585 8.04 12.82 -20.09
C ASP A 585 9.23 11.88 -20.31
N LEU A 586 9.54 11.02 -19.33
CA LEU A 586 10.58 10.01 -19.45
C LEU A 586 10.24 8.97 -20.52
N ALA A 587 8.98 8.56 -20.63
CA ALA A 587 8.53 7.63 -21.66
C ALA A 587 8.64 8.23 -23.07
N ASN A 588 8.17 9.46 -23.25
CA ASN A 588 8.29 10.17 -24.53
C ASN A 588 9.76 10.44 -24.89
N GLY A 589 10.57 10.84 -23.91
CA GLY A 589 12.00 11.04 -24.11
C GLY A 589 12.72 9.74 -24.48
N ALA A 590 12.34 8.62 -23.88
CA ALA A 590 12.88 7.31 -24.21
C ALA A 590 12.48 6.89 -25.63
N LEU A 591 11.20 7.00 -26.01
CA LEU A 591 10.70 6.72 -27.36
C LEU A 591 11.39 7.56 -28.44
N SER A 592 11.57 8.86 -28.18
CA SER A 592 12.26 9.77 -29.10
C SER A 592 13.72 9.34 -29.31
N LYS A 593 14.46 9.06 -28.23
CA LYS A 593 15.85 8.57 -28.32
C LYS A 593 15.95 7.21 -29.02
N MET A 594 14.98 6.32 -28.81
CA MET A 594 14.93 5.04 -29.53
C MET A 594 14.74 5.26 -31.02
N PHE A 595 13.83 6.13 -31.41
CA PHE A 595 13.59 6.47 -32.82
C PHE A 595 14.84 7.06 -33.48
N ASP A 596 15.54 7.97 -32.80
CA ASP A 596 16.81 8.53 -33.27
C ASP A 596 17.89 7.44 -33.42
N THR A 597 17.97 6.51 -32.47
CA THR A 597 18.91 5.39 -32.52
C THR A 597 18.61 4.46 -33.70
N ILE A 598 17.34 4.12 -33.92
CA ILE A 598 16.91 3.30 -35.07
C ILE A 598 17.23 4.01 -36.39
N GLN A 599 16.94 5.31 -36.50
CA GLN A 599 17.32 6.09 -37.68
C GLN A 599 18.83 6.13 -37.88
N SER A 600 19.60 6.29 -36.80
CA SER A 600 21.05 6.31 -36.89
C SER A 600 21.61 4.96 -37.35
N ILE A 601 21.08 3.85 -36.85
CA ILE A 601 21.46 2.49 -37.29
C ILE A 601 21.07 2.31 -38.75
N ALA A 602 19.83 2.64 -39.12
CA ALA A 602 19.34 2.51 -40.49
C ALA A 602 20.18 3.32 -41.49
N ARG A 603 20.63 4.52 -41.11
CA ARG A 603 21.57 5.34 -41.91
C ARG A 603 22.97 4.72 -41.97
N ALA A 604 23.44 4.11 -40.89
CA ALA A 604 24.75 3.46 -40.83
C ALA A 604 24.79 2.15 -41.65
N THR A 605 23.67 1.43 -41.74
CA THR A 605 23.55 0.16 -42.51
C THR A 605 23.07 0.35 -43.95
N GLY A 606 22.65 1.56 -44.32
CA GLY A 606 22.14 1.90 -45.66
C GLY A 606 23.20 2.30 -46.69
N ASN A 607 24.49 2.20 -46.34
CA ASN A 607 25.65 2.27 -47.22
C ASN A 607 26.33 0.91 -47.27
#